data_AF-L9MIF0-F1
#
_entry.id   AF-L9MIF0-F1
#
_cell.length_a   1.000
_cell.length_b   1.000
_cell.length_c   1.000
_cell.angle_alpha   90.00
_cell.angle_beta   90.00
_cell.angle_gamma   90.00
#
_symmetry.space_group_name_H-M   'P 1'
#
loop_
_entity.id
_entity.type
_entity.pdbx_description
1 polymer ?
#
loop_
_entity_poly.entity_id
_entity_poly.type
_entity_poly.pdbx_seq_one_letter_code
_entity_poly.pdbx_strand_id
1 'polypeptide(L)'
;MSDAQIRNLAIKSNDDLIKLTLGQSNNIGLYSLHLCGNIELFEIKATQKIDHIRIEPNTEKDQSVSAYHLPIITDLAKISSLDVIVKPIGQALDCESLLQFPNLKNLNLTGNITNTACLKQLHQLERIGIRYAVNLEGFPALNTWENLSSFIAWNIDEKIGKRLNTELKHLAQEKQLDYSSVSKLISPIWFSTEYGIPFESWQSKNAKIAIKAYKSALKKISKAQNEQDVKESIIELIEMINTLPNIETVEREDTGVAVQQLVESSKFDIDQKIVNAWFDEFRYF
;
A
#
# COMPACT_ATOMS: atom_id res chain seq x y z
N MET A 1 28.02 28.12 -17.92
CA MET A 1 27.68 26.68 -17.91
C MET A 1 27.65 26.25 -16.46
N SER A 2 26.53 25.72 -15.96
CA SER A 2 26.47 25.18 -14.60
C SER A 2 26.65 23.66 -14.68
N ASP A 3 27.80 23.15 -14.24
CA ASP A 3 28.06 21.72 -14.14
C ASP A 3 27.54 21.22 -12.79
N ALA A 4 26.21 21.06 -12.69
CA ALA A 4 25.61 20.41 -11.53
C ALA A 4 25.69 18.88 -11.70
N GLN A 5 26.50 18.22 -10.88
CA GLN A 5 26.60 16.76 -10.83
C GLN A 5 25.54 16.21 -9.86
N ILE A 6 24.32 16.02 -10.37
CA ILE A 6 23.21 15.48 -9.58
C ILE A 6 23.11 13.98 -9.85
N ARG A 7 23.50 13.17 -8.87
CA ARG A 7 23.36 11.70 -8.95
C ARG A 7 21.93 11.23 -8.65
N ASN A 8 21.26 11.89 -7.70
CA ASN A 8 19.89 11.59 -7.30
C ASN A 8 19.07 12.88 -7.30
N LEU A 9 17.93 12.88 -7.97
CA LEU A 9 17.02 14.02 -8.02
C LEU A 9 15.66 13.60 -7.49
N ALA A 10 15.13 14.33 -6.50
CA ALA A 10 13.78 14.14 -5.98
C ALA A 10 12.97 15.41 -6.20
N ILE A 11 11.79 15.28 -6.81
CA ILE A 11 10.88 16.38 -7.06
C ILE A 11 9.50 15.97 -6.57
N LYS A 12 8.88 16.87 -5.80
CA LYS A 12 7.48 16.75 -5.40
C LYS A 12 6.68 17.87 -6.06
N SER A 13 5.59 17.52 -6.72
CA SER A 13 4.60 18.51 -7.19
C SER A 13 3.19 17.99 -6.99
N ASN A 14 2.34 18.82 -6.39
CA ASN A 14 0.91 18.53 -6.23
C ASN A 14 0.06 19.36 -7.18
N ASP A 15 0.47 20.60 -7.45
CA ASP A 15 -0.36 21.62 -8.09
C ASP A 15 0.34 22.29 -9.29
N ASP A 16 1.67 22.20 -9.38
CA ASP A 16 2.47 22.90 -10.39
C ASP A 16 2.96 21.96 -11.50
N LEU A 17 2.86 22.41 -12.75
CA LEU A 17 3.46 21.73 -13.89
C LEU A 17 5.00 21.79 -13.80
N ILE A 18 5.64 20.63 -13.70
CA ILE A 18 7.09 20.49 -13.70
C ILE A 18 7.58 20.03 -15.06
N LYS A 19 8.38 20.87 -15.72
CA LYS A 19 9.08 20.51 -16.96
C LYS A 19 10.51 20.14 -16.65
N LEU A 20 10.86 18.87 -16.80
CA LEU A 20 12.19 18.35 -16.52
C LEU A 20 12.88 17.95 -17.82
N THR A 21 13.97 18.65 -18.17
CA THR A 21 14.83 18.30 -19.31
C THR A 21 16.13 17.71 -18.80
N LEU A 22 16.35 16.42 -19.08
CA LEU A 22 17.50 15.63 -18.68
C LEU A 22 18.40 15.41 -19.90
N GLY A 23 19.31 16.35 -20.11
CA GLY A 23 20.33 16.30 -21.16
C GLY A 23 21.41 15.25 -20.89
N GLN A 24 22.12 14.84 -21.94
CA GLN A 24 23.36 14.08 -21.77
C GLN A 24 24.47 14.96 -21.17
N SER A 25 25.19 14.40 -20.19
CA SER A 25 26.38 15.01 -19.59
C SER A 25 27.57 14.10 -19.83
N ASN A 26 28.73 14.69 -20.14
CA ASN A 26 29.97 13.97 -20.44
C ASN A 26 30.65 13.35 -19.21
N ASN A 27 30.15 13.64 -18.00
CA ASN A 27 30.83 13.30 -16.75
C ASN A 27 30.08 12.22 -15.94
N ILE A 28 28.88 12.51 -15.44
CA ILE A 28 28.08 11.59 -14.61
C ILE A 28 26.60 11.84 -14.92
N GLY A 29 25.91 10.80 -15.39
CA GLY A 29 24.46 10.82 -15.63
C GLY A 29 23.65 10.69 -14.34
N LEU A 30 22.38 11.08 -14.41
CA LEU A 30 21.43 10.90 -13.32
C LEU A 30 21.22 9.40 -13.05
N TYR A 31 21.57 8.94 -11.84
CA TYR A 31 21.40 7.55 -11.46
C TYR A 31 19.96 7.25 -11.05
N SER A 32 19.38 8.11 -10.21
CA SER A 32 18.02 7.93 -9.66
C SER A 32 17.18 9.20 -9.80
N LEU A 33 15.95 9.03 -10.29
CA LEU A 33 14.92 10.07 -10.35
C LEU A 33 13.74 9.67 -9.46
N HIS A 34 13.39 10.51 -8.49
CA HIS A 34 12.24 10.33 -7.62
C HIS A 34 11.17 11.39 -7.93
N LEU A 35 9.99 10.93 -8.34
CA LEU A 35 8.82 11.76 -8.64
C LEU A 35 7.75 11.51 -7.59
N CYS A 36 7.27 12.56 -6.93
CA CYS A 36 6.26 12.47 -5.89
C CYS A 36 5.12 13.47 -6.15
N GLY A 37 3.89 13.07 -5.85
CA GLY A 37 2.70 13.92 -5.96
C GLY A 37 1.84 13.59 -7.18
N ASN A 38 1.27 14.58 -7.84
CA ASN A 38 0.45 14.35 -9.03
C ASN A 38 1.36 14.10 -10.25
N ILE A 39 1.51 12.84 -10.63
CA ILE A 39 2.47 12.42 -11.67
C ILE A 39 2.09 12.97 -13.06
N GLU A 40 0.82 13.29 -13.29
CA GLU A 40 0.36 13.90 -14.56
C GLU A 40 0.94 15.31 -14.77
N LEU A 41 1.41 15.97 -13.71
CA LEU A 41 2.04 17.29 -13.76
C LEU A 41 3.52 17.25 -14.12
N PHE A 42 4.09 16.08 -14.46
CA PHE A 42 5.49 15.96 -14.84
C PHE A 42 5.64 15.77 -16.36
N GLU A 43 6.16 16.79 -17.04
CA GLU A 43 6.63 16.68 -18.42
C GLU A 43 8.14 16.37 -18.42
N ILE A 44 8.51 15.14 -18.74
CA ILE A 44 9.90 14.69 -18.70
C ILE A 44 10.42 14.49 -20.12
N LYS A 45 11.55 15.13 -20.44
CA LYS A 45 12.32 14.88 -21.66
C LYS A 45 13.70 14.39 -21.28
N ALA A 46 14.01 13.12 -21.57
CA ALA A 46 15.25 12.50 -21.16
C ALA A 46 16.03 11.98 -22.37
N THR A 47 17.22 12.55 -22.59
CA THR A 47 18.16 12.08 -23.63
C THR A 47 19.30 11.25 -23.04
N GLN A 48 19.51 11.34 -21.73
CA GLN A 48 20.40 10.45 -20.98
C GLN A 48 19.67 9.18 -20.54
N LYS A 49 20.43 8.10 -20.34
CA LYS A 49 19.91 6.89 -19.69
C LYS A 49 19.71 7.16 -18.20
N ILE A 50 18.56 6.77 -17.67
CA ILE A 50 18.25 6.78 -16.24
C ILE A 50 18.03 5.33 -15.83
N ASP A 51 18.82 4.85 -14.89
CA ASP A 51 18.78 3.43 -14.52
C ASP A 51 17.65 3.13 -13.54
N HIS A 52 17.41 4.02 -12.58
CA HIS A 52 16.46 3.86 -11.50
C HIS A 52 15.46 5.00 -11.41
N ILE A 53 14.18 4.66 -11.26
CA ILE A 53 13.11 5.61 -10.96
C ILE A 53 12.37 5.17 -9.71
N ARG A 54 11.99 6.15 -8.90
CA ARG A 54 11.02 6.00 -7.83
C ARG A 54 9.82 6.90 -8.11
N ILE A 55 8.62 6.35 -8.02
CA ILE A 55 7.37 7.09 -8.20
C ILE A 55 6.49 6.92 -6.95
N GLU A 56 6.06 8.03 -6.39
CA GLU A 56 5.17 8.07 -5.22
C GLU A 56 3.96 8.96 -5.55
N PRO A 57 2.97 8.43 -6.30
CA PRO A 57 1.83 9.22 -6.73
C PRO A 57 0.92 9.58 -5.55
N ASN A 58 0.27 10.75 -5.66
CA ASN A 58 -0.87 11.05 -4.80
C ASN A 58 -2.02 10.11 -5.18
N THR A 59 -2.34 9.21 -4.26
CA THR A 59 -3.48 8.29 -4.35
C THR A 59 -4.57 8.73 -3.40
N GLU A 60 -5.83 8.52 -3.81
CA GLU A 60 -6.98 8.86 -2.98
C GLU A 60 -7.07 7.99 -1.73
N LYS A 61 -7.70 8.52 -0.69
CA LYS A 61 -7.95 7.78 0.56
C LYS A 61 -9.08 6.77 0.40
N ASP A 62 -10.04 7.06 -0.47
CA ASP A 62 -11.17 6.18 -0.72
C ASP A 62 -10.70 4.93 -1.48
N GLN A 63 -11.15 3.76 -1.05
CA GLN A 63 -10.88 2.49 -1.72
C GLN A 63 -11.86 2.20 -2.86
N SER A 64 -13.00 2.91 -2.90
CA SER A 64 -14.05 2.74 -3.91
C SER A 64 -13.71 3.38 -5.26
N VAL A 65 -12.75 4.32 -5.27
CA VAL A 65 -12.30 4.94 -6.52
C VAL A 65 -11.57 3.94 -7.40
N SER A 66 -11.67 4.15 -8.71
CA SER A 66 -10.94 3.34 -9.69
C SER A 66 -9.45 3.33 -9.40
N ALA A 67 -8.80 2.20 -9.66
CA ALA A 67 -7.37 2.05 -9.47
C ALA A 67 -6.58 3.15 -10.20
N TYR A 68 -5.54 3.66 -9.54
CA TYR A 68 -4.65 4.66 -10.08
C TYR A 68 -3.79 4.05 -11.18
N HIS A 69 -3.93 4.59 -12.39
CA HIS A 69 -3.10 4.22 -13.53
C HIS A 69 -1.98 5.25 -13.68
N LEU A 70 -0.71 4.82 -13.68
CA LEU A 70 0.39 5.74 -13.93
C LEU A 70 0.23 6.39 -15.32
N PRO A 71 0.41 7.71 -15.45
CA PRO A 71 0.41 8.34 -16.76
C PRO A 71 1.54 7.76 -17.63
N ILE A 72 1.37 7.85 -18.95
CA ILE A 72 2.37 7.37 -19.90
C ILE A 72 3.56 8.33 -19.89
N ILE A 73 4.75 7.84 -19.56
CA ILE A 73 6.00 8.61 -19.54
C ILE A 73 7.00 7.99 -20.54
N THR A 74 6.78 8.27 -21.83
CA THR A 74 7.52 7.63 -22.94
C THR A 74 9.04 7.79 -22.85
N ASP A 75 9.52 8.94 -22.40
CA ASP A 75 10.95 9.25 -22.26
C ASP A 75 11.66 8.34 -21.23
N LEU A 76 10.89 7.64 -20.39
CA LEU A 76 11.39 6.76 -19.33
C LEU A 76 11.18 5.27 -19.65
N ALA A 77 10.69 4.92 -20.84
CA ALA A 77 10.40 3.52 -21.21
C ALA A 77 11.63 2.58 -21.13
N LYS A 78 12.86 3.12 -21.16
CA LYS A 78 14.11 2.34 -21.16
C LYS A 78 14.70 2.08 -19.77
N ILE A 79 14.03 2.47 -18.69
CA ILE A 79 14.53 2.20 -17.34
C ILE A 79 14.65 0.70 -17.07
N SER A 80 15.52 0.36 -16.11
CA SER A 80 15.76 -1.03 -15.70
C SER A 80 15.39 -1.31 -14.24
N SER A 81 15.15 -0.26 -13.45
CA SER A 81 14.78 -0.35 -12.04
C SER A 81 13.66 0.64 -11.73
N LEU A 82 12.58 0.15 -11.12
CA LEU A 82 11.43 0.95 -10.76
C LEU A 82 10.96 0.64 -9.34
N ASP A 83 10.78 1.68 -8.55
CA ASP A 83 10.07 1.63 -7.27
C ASP A 83 8.76 2.41 -7.42
N VAL A 84 7.63 1.79 -7.09
CA VAL A 84 6.34 2.49 -6.99
C VAL A 84 5.79 2.35 -5.58
N ILE A 85 5.40 3.47 -4.99
CA ILE A 85 4.97 3.53 -3.60
C ILE A 85 3.62 4.24 -3.54
N VAL A 86 2.61 3.48 -3.10
CA VAL A 86 1.31 3.99 -2.71
C VAL A 86 1.04 3.61 -1.26
N LYS A 87 -0.05 4.13 -0.69
CA LYS A 87 -0.43 3.78 0.68
C LYS A 87 -0.91 2.33 0.74
N PRO A 88 -0.74 1.64 1.88
CA PRO A 88 -1.29 0.28 2.06
C PRO A 88 -2.81 0.23 1.96
N ILE A 89 -3.49 1.32 2.33
CA ILE A 89 -4.94 1.48 2.28
C ILE A 89 -5.29 2.74 1.48
N GLY A 90 -6.37 2.67 0.70
CA GLY A 90 -6.84 3.71 -0.21
C GLY A 90 -6.86 3.23 -1.66
N GLN A 91 -6.76 4.15 -2.60
CA GLN A 91 -6.75 3.86 -4.03
C GLN A 91 -5.58 2.94 -4.40
N ALA A 92 -5.90 1.80 -5.02
CA ALA A 92 -4.90 0.83 -5.47
C ALA A 92 -4.12 1.34 -6.69
N LEU A 93 -2.84 1.01 -6.79
CA LEU A 93 -2.08 1.12 -8.03
C LEU A 93 -2.48 -0.01 -9.00
N ASP A 94 -2.83 0.35 -10.23
CA ASP A 94 -3.01 -0.60 -11.30
C ASP A 94 -1.65 -1.03 -11.88
N CYS A 95 -1.27 -2.29 -11.65
CA CYS A 95 -0.02 -2.84 -12.17
C CYS A 95 0.05 -2.87 -13.70
N GLU A 96 -1.08 -2.82 -14.42
CA GLU A 96 -1.07 -2.78 -15.89
C GLU A 96 -0.36 -1.53 -16.43
N SER A 97 -0.45 -0.42 -15.70
CA SER A 97 0.27 0.82 -16.05
C SER A 97 1.79 0.67 -16.06
N LEU A 98 2.34 -0.38 -15.44
CA LEU A 98 3.79 -0.65 -15.40
C LEU A 98 4.31 -1.29 -16.69
N LEU A 99 3.43 -1.78 -17.56
CA LEU A 99 3.81 -2.40 -18.84
C LEU A 99 4.46 -1.40 -19.81
N GLN A 100 4.34 -0.10 -19.54
CA GLN A 100 5.05 0.95 -20.28
C GLN A 100 6.59 0.89 -20.12
N PHE A 101 7.11 0.09 -19.19
CA PHE A 101 8.54 -0.10 -18.94
C PHE A 101 9.02 -1.51 -19.33
N PRO A 102 9.17 -1.82 -20.63
CA PRO A 102 9.44 -3.18 -21.10
C PRO A 102 10.81 -3.76 -20.71
N ASN A 103 11.75 -2.90 -20.29
CA ASN A 103 13.14 -3.30 -19.96
C ASN A 103 13.37 -3.46 -18.44
N LEU A 104 12.30 -3.52 -17.64
CA LEU A 104 12.44 -3.66 -16.19
C LEU A 104 13.12 -4.97 -15.81
N LYS A 105 14.18 -4.83 -15.02
CA LYS A 105 14.90 -5.92 -14.36
C LYS A 105 14.64 -5.93 -12.86
N ASN A 106 14.45 -4.76 -12.26
CA ASN A 106 14.18 -4.61 -10.83
C ASN A 106 12.86 -3.87 -10.63
N LEU A 107 11.96 -4.45 -9.86
CA LEU A 107 10.65 -3.87 -9.55
C LEU A 107 10.39 -3.93 -8.04
N ASN A 108 10.18 -2.78 -7.40
CA ASN A 108 9.68 -2.70 -6.03
C ASN A 108 8.29 -2.08 -6.02
N LEU A 109 7.32 -2.78 -5.45
CA LEU A 109 5.96 -2.29 -5.23
C LEU A 109 5.69 -2.18 -3.74
N THR A 110 5.19 -1.03 -3.31
CA THR A 110 4.80 -0.76 -1.93
C THR A 110 3.37 -0.27 -1.88
N GLY A 111 2.54 -0.89 -1.02
CA GLY A 111 1.16 -0.47 -0.75
C GLY A 111 0.09 -1.27 -1.49
N ASN A 112 -1.10 -0.68 -1.62
CA ASN A 112 -2.26 -1.29 -2.24
C ASN A 112 -2.08 -1.42 -3.77
N ILE A 113 -2.15 -2.64 -4.30
CA ILE A 113 -1.94 -2.91 -5.73
C ILE A 113 -3.04 -3.83 -6.27
N THR A 114 -3.36 -3.67 -7.56
CA THR A 114 -4.33 -4.52 -8.28
C THR A 114 -3.80 -4.94 -9.65
N ASN A 115 -4.54 -5.80 -10.35
CA ASN A 115 -4.19 -6.32 -11.68
C ASN A 115 -2.82 -7.00 -11.74
N THR A 116 -2.35 -7.55 -10.62
CA THR A 116 -0.98 -8.08 -10.50
C THR A 116 -0.65 -9.20 -11.50
N ALA A 117 -1.65 -9.88 -12.04
CA ALA A 117 -1.49 -10.88 -13.09
C ALA A 117 -0.80 -10.34 -14.37
N CYS A 118 -0.89 -9.04 -14.64
CA CYS A 118 -0.24 -8.42 -15.79
C CYS A 118 1.29 -8.45 -15.69
N LEU A 119 1.86 -8.53 -14.48
CA LEU A 119 3.31 -8.48 -14.23
C LEU A 119 4.07 -9.63 -14.91
N LYS A 120 3.39 -10.73 -15.28
CA LYS A 120 3.97 -11.82 -16.08
C LYS A 120 4.49 -11.38 -17.44
N GLN A 121 3.99 -10.26 -17.97
CA GLN A 121 4.41 -9.68 -19.26
C GLN A 121 5.76 -8.95 -19.16
N LEU A 122 6.22 -8.64 -17.95
CA LEU A 122 7.55 -8.09 -17.71
C LEU A 122 8.59 -9.22 -17.66
N HIS A 123 8.87 -9.83 -18.81
CA HIS A 123 9.69 -11.05 -18.92
C HIS A 123 11.15 -10.88 -18.48
N GLN A 124 11.65 -9.65 -18.40
CA GLN A 124 13.05 -9.37 -18.04
C GLN A 124 13.30 -9.21 -16.53
N LEU A 125 12.27 -9.39 -15.69
CA LEU A 125 12.42 -9.21 -14.25
C LEU A 125 13.43 -10.21 -13.66
N GLU A 126 14.41 -9.66 -12.96
CA GLU A 126 15.47 -10.35 -12.23
C GLU A 126 15.26 -10.21 -10.71
N ARG A 127 14.73 -9.07 -10.25
CA ARG A 127 14.50 -8.78 -8.84
C ARG A 127 13.12 -8.19 -8.61
N ILE A 128 12.37 -8.77 -7.68
CA ILE A 128 11.03 -8.31 -7.33
C ILE A 128 10.93 -8.11 -5.82
N GLY A 129 10.49 -6.92 -5.40
CA GLY A 129 10.22 -6.59 -4.02
C GLY A 129 8.77 -6.15 -3.82
N ILE A 130 8.03 -6.79 -2.92
CA ILE A 130 6.63 -6.45 -2.60
C ILE A 130 6.53 -6.14 -1.11
N ARG A 131 5.98 -4.97 -0.76
CA ARG A 131 5.88 -4.51 0.63
C ARG A 131 4.51 -3.91 0.92
N TYR A 132 3.98 -4.18 2.11
CA TYR A 132 2.71 -3.61 2.58
C TYR A 132 1.53 -3.82 1.61
N ALA A 133 1.51 -4.95 0.90
CA ALA A 133 0.48 -5.25 -0.10
C ALA A 133 -0.66 -6.05 0.53
N VAL A 134 -1.84 -5.42 0.60
CA VAL A 134 -3.04 -5.94 1.29
C VAL A 134 -3.76 -7.00 0.46
N ASN A 135 -3.74 -6.85 -0.86
CA ASN A 135 -4.29 -7.82 -1.79
C ASN A 135 -3.24 -8.17 -2.86
N LEU A 136 -2.98 -9.47 -3.03
CA LEU A 136 -2.08 -10.01 -4.04
C LEU A 136 -2.77 -11.07 -4.90
N GLU A 137 -4.10 -11.02 -5.00
CA GLU A 137 -4.85 -11.90 -5.87
C GLU A 137 -4.36 -11.80 -7.32
N GLY A 138 -4.23 -12.97 -7.96
CA GLY A 138 -3.72 -13.07 -9.32
C GLY A 138 -2.21 -12.89 -9.47
N PHE A 139 -1.44 -12.72 -8.39
CA PHE A 139 0.01 -12.52 -8.50
C PHE A 139 0.66 -13.72 -9.22
N PRO A 140 1.54 -13.52 -10.23
CA PRO A 140 2.10 -14.62 -11.01
C PRO A 140 2.89 -15.62 -10.16
N ALA A 141 3.01 -16.86 -10.63
CA ALA A 141 3.92 -17.82 -10.01
C ALA A 141 5.38 -17.38 -10.18
N LEU A 142 6.24 -17.57 -9.18
CA LEU A 142 7.61 -17.06 -9.22
C LEU A 142 8.47 -17.63 -10.37
N ASN A 143 8.17 -18.85 -10.84
CA ASN A 143 8.85 -19.46 -11.98
C ASN A 143 8.43 -18.87 -13.34
N THR A 144 7.49 -17.92 -13.37
CA THR A 144 7.10 -17.17 -14.57
C THR A 144 8.27 -16.38 -15.15
N TRP A 145 9.19 -15.91 -14.29
CA TRP A 145 10.32 -15.10 -14.69
C TRP A 145 11.61 -15.94 -14.67
N GLU A 146 12.06 -16.34 -15.87
CA GLU A 146 13.23 -17.21 -16.05
C GLU A 146 14.48 -16.65 -15.36
N ASN A 147 14.68 -15.33 -15.47
CA ASN A 147 15.85 -14.61 -14.94
C ASN A 147 15.72 -14.20 -13.46
N LEU A 148 14.64 -14.56 -12.76
CA LEU A 148 14.43 -14.17 -11.37
C LEU A 148 15.56 -14.70 -10.48
N SER A 149 16.33 -13.79 -9.89
CA SER A 149 17.44 -14.09 -8.98
C SER A 149 17.16 -13.61 -7.56
N SER A 150 16.23 -12.67 -7.35
CA SER A 150 15.83 -12.21 -6.02
C SER A 150 14.32 -11.97 -5.91
N PHE A 151 13.72 -12.48 -4.84
CA PHE A 151 12.33 -12.18 -4.47
C PHE A 151 12.21 -11.83 -3.00
N ILE A 152 11.69 -10.64 -2.69
CA ILE A 152 11.44 -10.19 -1.33
C ILE A 152 9.97 -9.82 -1.19
N ALA A 153 9.25 -10.52 -0.33
CA ALA A 153 7.92 -10.14 0.11
C ALA A 153 7.92 -9.92 1.63
N TRP A 154 7.48 -8.75 2.07
CA TRP A 154 7.50 -8.39 3.47
C TRP A 154 6.24 -7.61 3.84
N ASN A 155 5.55 -8.04 4.90
CA ASN A 155 4.32 -7.41 5.38
C ASN A 155 3.25 -7.43 4.27
N ILE A 156 2.84 -8.62 3.85
CA ILE A 156 1.91 -8.84 2.74
C ILE A 156 0.76 -9.75 3.15
N ASP A 157 -0.29 -9.80 2.32
CA ASP A 157 -1.40 -10.76 2.43
C ASP A 157 -0.92 -12.17 2.80
N GLU A 158 -1.55 -12.73 3.82
CA GLU A 158 -1.20 -14.04 4.35
C GLU A 158 -1.46 -15.17 3.35
N LYS A 159 -2.60 -15.16 2.64
CA LYS A 159 -3.02 -16.26 1.78
C LYS A 159 -2.06 -16.45 0.61
N ILE A 160 -1.85 -15.38 -0.16
CA ILE A 160 -0.94 -15.38 -1.30
C ILE A 160 0.51 -15.43 -0.84
N GLY A 161 0.85 -14.79 0.28
CA GLY A 161 2.19 -14.87 0.85
C GLY A 161 2.62 -16.29 1.23
N LYS A 162 1.70 -17.13 1.76
CA LYS A 162 2.00 -18.56 2.01
C LYS A 162 2.31 -19.33 0.72
N ARG A 163 1.56 -19.06 -0.35
CA ARG A 163 1.83 -19.64 -1.69
C ARG A 163 3.21 -19.20 -2.19
N LEU A 164 3.48 -17.90 -2.19
CA LEU A 164 4.76 -17.33 -2.67
C LEU A 164 5.96 -17.85 -1.87
N ASN A 165 5.80 -18.04 -0.55
CA ASN A 165 6.85 -18.65 0.27
C ASN A 165 7.15 -20.10 -0.14
N THR A 166 6.12 -20.86 -0.50
CA THR A 166 6.26 -22.24 -0.99
C THR A 166 6.95 -22.27 -2.35
N GLU A 167 6.52 -21.41 -3.27
CA GLU A 167 7.14 -21.26 -4.60
C GLU A 167 8.61 -20.81 -4.49
N LEU A 168 8.92 -19.87 -3.58
CA LEU A 168 10.29 -19.40 -3.38
C LEU A 168 11.20 -20.53 -2.89
N LYS A 169 10.73 -21.36 -1.95
CA LYS A 169 11.48 -22.52 -1.46
C LYS A 169 11.75 -23.54 -2.57
N HIS A 170 10.77 -23.76 -3.46
CA HIS A 170 10.96 -24.63 -4.63
C HIS A 170 11.99 -24.04 -5.59
N LEU A 171 11.86 -22.76 -5.94
CA LEU A 171 12.79 -22.07 -6.84
C LEU A 171 14.23 -22.10 -6.34
N ALA A 172 14.41 -21.97 -5.02
CA ALA A 172 15.73 -22.04 -4.36
C ALA A 172 16.38 -23.44 -4.43
N GLN A 173 15.62 -24.49 -4.74
CA GLN A 173 16.16 -25.84 -4.99
C GLN A 173 16.62 -26.01 -6.44
N GLU A 174 16.03 -25.25 -7.37
CA GLU A 174 16.31 -25.35 -8.81
C GLU A 174 17.47 -24.45 -9.25
N LYS A 175 17.66 -23.29 -8.60
CA LYS A 175 18.73 -22.35 -8.93
C LYS A 175 19.23 -21.58 -7.72
N GLN A 176 20.45 -21.07 -7.84
CA GLN A 176 21.01 -20.16 -6.85
C GLN A 176 20.28 -18.81 -6.90
N LEU A 177 19.79 -18.37 -5.74
CA LEU A 177 19.14 -17.07 -5.56
C LEU A 177 20.05 -16.13 -4.77
N ASP A 178 19.99 -14.85 -5.12
CA ASP A 178 20.39 -13.75 -4.23
C ASP A 178 19.48 -13.73 -2.99
N TYR A 179 19.77 -12.84 -2.03
CA TYR A 179 18.93 -12.68 -0.85
C TYR A 179 17.45 -12.57 -1.21
N SER A 180 16.67 -13.54 -0.71
CA SER A 180 15.26 -13.70 -1.01
C SER A 180 14.53 -14.13 0.25
N SER A 181 13.35 -13.58 0.50
CA SER A 181 12.58 -13.88 1.70
C SER A 181 11.09 -13.61 1.50
N VAL A 182 10.27 -14.40 2.17
CA VAL A 182 8.85 -14.10 2.38
C VAL A 182 8.61 -14.10 3.88
N SER A 183 8.22 -12.95 4.43
CA SER A 183 8.10 -12.77 5.88
C SER A 183 7.03 -11.75 6.25
N LYS A 184 6.58 -11.78 7.52
CA LYS A 184 5.45 -11.00 8.03
C LYS A 184 4.22 -11.18 7.14
N LEU A 185 3.66 -12.38 7.19
CA LEU A 185 2.39 -12.70 6.54
C LEU A 185 1.26 -12.24 7.45
N ILE A 186 0.42 -11.36 6.96
CA ILE A 186 -0.51 -10.60 7.77
C ILE A 186 -1.93 -10.70 7.19
N SER A 187 -2.93 -10.81 8.06
CA SER A 187 -4.32 -10.84 7.66
C SER A 187 -4.77 -9.48 7.09
N PRO A 188 -5.71 -9.43 6.13
CA PRO A 188 -6.21 -8.17 5.59
C PRO A 188 -6.72 -7.20 6.66
N ILE A 189 -7.44 -7.72 7.67
CA ILE A 189 -7.98 -6.91 8.76
C ILE A 189 -6.90 -6.15 9.54
N TRP A 190 -5.71 -6.73 9.72
CA TRP A 190 -4.63 -6.06 10.42
C TRP A 190 -4.22 -4.76 9.70
N PHE A 191 -4.17 -4.77 8.36
CA PHE A 191 -3.87 -3.56 7.58
C PHE A 191 -4.92 -2.47 7.80
N SER A 192 -6.21 -2.85 7.86
CA SER A 192 -7.29 -1.90 8.19
C SER A 192 -7.12 -1.33 9.60
N THR A 193 -6.78 -2.16 10.59
CA THR A 193 -6.60 -1.68 11.97
C THR A 193 -5.31 -0.86 12.19
N GLU A 194 -4.31 -1.01 11.33
CA GLU A 194 -3.02 -0.30 11.43
C GLU A 194 -2.96 0.96 10.55
N TYR A 195 -3.48 0.89 9.32
CA TYR A 195 -3.36 1.95 8.30
C TYR A 195 -4.72 2.51 7.84
N GLY A 196 -5.83 1.92 8.25
CA GLY A 196 -7.19 2.29 7.86
C GLY A 196 -8.07 2.69 9.05
N ILE A 197 -7.46 3.31 10.07
CA ILE A 197 -8.18 3.72 11.28
C ILE A 197 -9.24 4.78 10.89
N PRO A 198 -10.54 4.54 11.11
CA PRO A 198 -11.61 5.40 10.57
C PRO A 198 -11.50 6.86 11.00
N PHE A 199 -10.99 7.08 12.21
CA PHE A 199 -10.91 8.40 12.85
C PHE A 199 -9.72 9.28 12.39
N GLU A 200 -8.89 8.82 11.44
CA GLU A 200 -7.72 9.58 10.97
C GLU A 200 -8.07 10.81 10.12
N SER A 201 -9.25 10.82 9.50
CA SER A 201 -9.76 11.92 8.68
C SER A 201 -10.36 13.06 9.53
N TRP A 202 -10.70 12.78 10.80
CA TRP A 202 -11.34 13.73 11.70
C TRP A 202 -10.43 14.92 11.96
N GLN A 203 -11.01 16.11 12.04
CA GLN A 203 -10.28 17.29 12.48
C GLN A 203 -10.27 17.37 14.02
N SER A 204 -9.39 18.21 14.56
CA SER A 204 -9.42 18.64 15.98
C SER A 204 -8.94 17.62 17.04
N LYS A 205 -9.29 17.89 18.30
CA LYS A 205 -8.96 17.08 19.48
C LYS A 205 -9.74 15.76 19.50
N ASN A 206 -10.92 15.70 18.88
CA ASN A 206 -11.78 14.51 18.86
C ASN A 206 -11.08 13.32 18.19
N ALA A 207 -10.41 13.55 17.05
CA ALA A 207 -9.62 12.53 16.36
C ALA A 207 -8.63 11.80 17.28
N LYS A 208 -7.88 12.55 18.09
CA LYS A 208 -6.88 11.98 19.01
C LYS A 208 -7.51 11.12 20.09
N ILE A 209 -8.68 11.54 20.61
CA ILE A 209 -9.40 10.80 21.65
C ILE A 209 -9.99 9.53 21.03
N ALA A 210 -10.65 9.63 19.88
CA ALA A 210 -11.23 8.51 19.13
C ALA A 210 -10.18 7.45 18.75
N ILE A 211 -9.06 7.85 18.15
CA ILE A 211 -7.95 6.94 17.80
C ILE A 211 -7.39 6.26 19.07
N LYS A 212 -7.28 6.98 20.19
CA LYS A 212 -6.79 6.39 21.45
C LYS A 212 -7.76 5.34 21.99
N ALA A 213 -9.06 5.62 21.99
CA ALA A 213 -10.07 4.66 22.43
C ALA A 213 -10.11 3.43 21.50
N TYR A 214 -10.06 3.64 20.18
CA TYR A 214 -9.97 2.57 19.19
C TYR A 214 -8.78 1.64 19.44
N LYS A 215 -7.57 2.19 19.57
CA LYS A 215 -6.35 1.39 19.84
C LYS A 215 -6.41 0.68 21.20
N SER A 216 -7.09 1.27 22.19
CA SER A 216 -7.34 0.62 23.48
C SER A 216 -8.30 -0.56 23.33
N ALA A 217 -9.41 -0.39 22.61
CA ALA A 217 -10.38 -1.44 22.32
C ALA A 217 -9.73 -2.60 21.54
N LEU A 218 -8.95 -2.29 20.49
CA LEU A 218 -8.20 -3.29 19.72
C LEU A 218 -7.27 -4.12 20.61
N LYS A 219 -6.56 -3.47 21.55
CA LYS A 219 -5.70 -4.15 22.51
C LYS A 219 -6.50 -5.03 23.48
N LYS A 220 -7.67 -4.61 23.94
CA LYS A 220 -8.54 -5.43 24.80
C LYS A 220 -9.08 -6.64 24.04
N ILE A 221 -9.59 -6.44 22.83
CA ILE A 221 -10.12 -7.50 21.95
C ILE A 221 -9.05 -8.54 21.61
N SER A 222 -7.80 -8.13 21.35
CA SER A 222 -6.70 -9.07 21.12
C SER A 222 -6.44 -10.02 22.30
N LYS A 223 -6.90 -9.67 23.51
CA LYS A 223 -6.74 -10.44 24.75
C LYS A 223 -8.05 -11.05 25.26
N ALA A 224 -9.16 -10.85 24.55
CA ALA A 224 -10.47 -11.34 24.93
C ALA A 224 -10.48 -12.88 25.07
N GLN A 225 -11.20 -13.37 26.08
CA GLN A 225 -11.38 -14.78 26.37
C GLN A 225 -12.73 -15.30 25.90
N ASN A 226 -13.70 -14.42 25.67
CA ASN A 226 -15.04 -14.74 25.20
C ASN A 226 -15.64 -13.57 24.39
N GLU A 227 -16.81 -13.78 23.79
CA GLU A 227 -17.54 -12.75 23.02
C GLU A 227 -18.01 -11.56 23.88
N GLN A 228 -18.27 -11.78 25.17
CA GLN A 228 -18.69 -10.73 26.10
C GLN A 228 -17.56 -9.70 26.32
N ASP A 229 -16.31 -10.13 26.45
CA ASP A 229 -15.15 -9.23 26.53
C ASP A 229 -15.01 -8.34 25.27
N VAL A 230 -15.38 -8.89 24.10
CA VAL A 230 -15.41 -8.16 22.82
C VAL A 230 -16.54 -7.13 22.83
N LYS A 231 -17.75 -7.55 23.22
CA LYS A 231 -18.91 -6.66 23.36
C LYS A 231 -18.60 -5.49 24.29
N GLU A 232 -18.02 -5.74 25.46
CA GLU A 232 -17.67 -4.71 26.44
C GLU A 232 -16.66 -3.70 25.86
N SER A 233 -15.64 -4.18 25.15
CA SER A 233 -14.66 -3.31 24.50
C SER A 233 -15.27 -2.42 23.40
N ILE A 234 -16.27 -2.94 22.69
CA ILE A 234 -17.04 -2.19 21.68
C ILE A 234 -17.90 -1.12 22.34
N ILE A 235 -18.64 -1.48 23.41
CA ILE A 235 -19.50 -0.56 24.15
C ILE A 235 -18.66 0.60 24.71
N GLU A 236 -17.52 0.31 25.33
CA GLU A 236 -16.63 1.36 25.85
C GLU A 236 -16.17 2.35 24.77
N LEU A 237 -15.90 1.87 23.55
CA LEU A 237 -15.58 2.75 22.42
C LEU A 237 -16.78 3.63 22.07
N ILE A 238 -17.96 3.04 21.88
CA ILE A 238 -19.17 3.76 21.49
C ILE A 238 -19.53 4.81 22.55
N GLU A 239 -19.52 4.44 23.83
CA GLU A 239 -19.78 5.34 24.95
C GLU A 239 -18.79 6.49 24.98
N MET A 240 -17.49 6.23 24.76
CA MET A 240 -16.49 7.29 24.67
C MET A 240 -16.85 8.26 23.52
N ILE A 241 -17.14 7.74 22.32
CA ILE A 241 -17.48 8.57 21.17
C ILE A 241 -18.77 9.39 21.42
N ASN A 242 -19.78 8.81 22.06
CA ASN A 242 -21.02 9.52 22.44
C ASN A 242 -20.76 10.76 23.32
N THR A 243 -19.66 10.79 24.08
CA THR A 243 -19.31 11.97 24.92
C THR A 243 -18.62 13.09 24.14
N LEU A 244 -18.22 12.85 22.89
CA LEU A 244 -17.49 13.85 22.11
C LEU A 244 -18.44 14.96 21.63
N PRO A 245 -18.10 16.23 21.84
CA PRO A 245 -18.92 17.33 21.39
C PRO A 245 -18.80 17.52 19.87
N ASN A 246 -19.88 17.96 19.24
CA ASN A 246 -19.94 18.41 17.85
C ASN A 246 -19.48 17.36 16.80
N ILE A 247 -19.79 16.07 17.02
CA ILE A 247 -19.50 15.04 16.01
C ILE A 247 -20.51 15.09 14.84
N GLU A 248 -20.00 15.15 13.63
CA GLU A 248 -20.79 15.22 12.39
C GLU A 248 -21.33 13.85 11.96
N THR A 249 -22.26 13.83 10.99
CA THR A 249 -22.86 12.56 10.50
C THR A 249 -21.82 11.59 9.96
N VAL A 250 -20.82 12.07 9.22
CA VAL A 250 -19.74 11.23 8.68
C VAL A 250 -18.89 10.64 9.82
N GLU A 251 -18.59 11.42 10.85
CA GLU A 251 -17.84 10.95 12.02
C GLU A 251 -18.62 9.86 12.81
N ARG A 252 -19.95 9.95 12.81
CA ARG A 252 -20.81 8.90 13.40
C ARG A 252 -20.76 7.60 12.60
N GLU A 253 -20.75 7.69 11.27
CA GLU A 253 -20.61 6.54 10.38
C GLU A 253 -19.23 5.86 10.54
N ASP A 254 -18.16 6.64 10.71
CA ASP A 254 -16.81 6.12 10.99
C ASP A 254 -16.77 5.26 12.27
N THR A 255 -17.66 5.53 13.23
CA THR A 255 -17.78 4.71 14.44
C THR A 255 -18.34 3.32 14.11
N GLY A 256 -19.31 3.22 13.20
CA GLY A 256 -19.82 1.94 12.72
C GLY A 256 -18.74 1.12 12.01
N VAL A 257 -17.93 1.77 11.17
CA VAL A 257 -16.76 1.15 10.51
C VAL A 257 -15.75 0.67 11.56
N ALA A 258 -15.47 1.47 12.58
CA ALA A 258 -14.56 1.10 13.66
C ALA A 258 -15.05 -0.15 14.41
N VAL A 259 -16.35 -0.25 14.69
CA VAL A 259 -16.95 -1.43 15.33
C VAL A 259 -16.78 -2.68 14.46
N GLN A 260 -17.05 -2.59 13.16
CA GLN A 260 -16.85 -3.71 12.23
C GLN A 260 -15.39 -4.17 12.22
N GLN A 261 -14.44 -3.24 12.07
CA GLN A 261 -13.01 -3.58 12.09
C GLN A 261 -12.58 -4.24 13.40
N LEU A 262 -13.10 -3.78 14.55
CA LEU A 262 -12.79 -4.34 15.85
C LEU A 262 -13.32 -5.78 15.99
N VAL A 263 -14.55 -6.06 15.54
CA VAL A 263 -15.11 -7.41 15.56
C VAL A 263 -14.34 -8.35 14.65
N GLU A 264 -14.05 -7.92 13.42
CA GLU A 264 -13.26 -8.70 12.44
C GLU A 264 -11.83 -8.99 12.94
N SER A 265 -11.28 -8.12 13.79
CA SER A 265 -9.97 -8.33 14.42
C SER A 265 -10.00 -9.36 15.57
N SER A 266 -11.20 -9.72 16.03
CA SER A 266 -11.37 -10.70 17.10
C SER A 266 -11.16 -12.13 16.59
N LYS A 267 -10.80 -13.04 17.51
CA LYS A 267 -10.70 -14.48 17.22
C LYS A 267 -12.04 -15.21 17.24
N PHE A 268 -13.13 -14.50 17.57
CA PHE A 268 -14.47 -15.05 17.68
C PHE A 268 -15.27 -14.75 16.40
N ASP A 269 -16.04 -15.73 15.95
CA ASP A 269 -16.94 -15.59 14.81
C ASP A 269 -18.27 -15.02 15.30
N ILE A 270 -18.40 -13.70 15.29
CA ILE A 270 -19.58 -12.98 15.80
C ILE A 270 -20.46 -12.57 14.62
N ASP A 271 -21.73 -13.00 14.62
CA ASP A 271 -22.68 -12.68 13.56
C ASP A 271 -22.89 -11.16 13.42
N GLN A 272 -22.83 -10.65 12.19
CA GLN A 272 -22.99 -9.23 11.90
C GLN A 272 -24.31 -8.64 12.43
N LYS A 273 -25.39 -9.43 12.51
CA LYS A 273 -26.67 -8.98 13.11
C LYS A 273 -26.52 -8.68 14.59
N ILE A 274 -25.70 -9.46 15.30
CA ILE A 274 -25.41 -9.23 16.73
C ILE A 274 -24.59 -7.95 16.88
N VAL A 275 -23.57 -7.78 16.04
CA VAL A 275 -22.74 -6.56 16.02
C VAL A 275 -23.58 -5.31 15.77
N ASN A 276 -24.47 -5.35 14.77
CA ASN A 276 -25.36 -4.25 14.46
C ASN A 276 -26.30 -3.95 15.63
N ALA A 277 -26.85 -4.98 16.28
CA ALA A 277 -27.70 -4.81 17.45
C ALA A 277 -26.94 -4.13 18.62
N TRP A 278 -25.68 -4.50 18.87
CA TRP A 278 -24.85 -3.81 19.87
C TRP A 278 -24.58 -2.36 19.49
N PHE A 279 -24.28 -2.09 18.23
CA PHE A 279 -24.05 -0.71 17.78
C PHE A 279 -25.31 0.15 17.91
N ASP A 280 -26.47 -0.40 17.52
CA ASP A 280 -27.76 0.28 17.58
C ASP A 280 -28.25 0.53 19.01
N GLU A 281 -27.97 -0.39 19.94
CA GLU A 281 -28.37 -0.28 21.34
C GLU A 281 -27.64 0.87 22.07
N PHE A 282 -26.38 1.13 21.74
CA PHE A 282 -25.52 2.03 22.51
C PHE A 282 -25.19 3.36 21.81
N ARG A 283 -25.55 3.55 20.53
CA ARG A 283 -25.32 4.83 19.84
C ARG A 283 -26.37 5.88 20.24
N TYR A 284 -25.92 7.05 20.70
CA TYR A 284 -26.80 8.14 21.18
C TYR A 284 -26.67 9.47 20.43
N PHE A 285 -25.89 9.49 19.35
CA PHE A 285 -25.57 10.70 18.60
C PHE A 285 -26.56 11.02 17.49
#